data_AF-A0A2G8JK24-F1
#
_entry.id   AF-A0A2G8JK24-F1
#
_cell.length_a   1.000
_cell.length_b   1.000
_cell.length_c   1.000
_cell.angle_alpha   90.00
_cell.angle_beta   90.00
_cell.angle_gamma   90.00
#
_symmetry.space_group_name_H-M   'P 1'
#
loop_
_entity.id
_entity.type
_entity.pdbx_description
1 polymer ?
#
loop_
_entity_poly.entity_id
_entity_poly.type
_entity_poly.pdbx_seq_one_letter_code
_entity_poly.pdbx_strand_id
1 'polypeptide(L)'
;MVGYYRKFCPNFSDIASPLTDLLKKNVSFRWTDECERAFHKIKSILMGSPILAAPNFHKQFKLAVDASDIGCGSVVLQEGENQVDHPICYYSKKFDKHQKYYSTI
;
A
#
# COMPACT_ATOMS: atom_id res chain seq x y z
N MET A 1 -5.60 -0.16 1.16
CA MET A 1 -4.18 0.26 1.09
C MET A 1 -3.95 1.38 0.06
N VAL A 2 -4.03 1.12 -1.25
CA VAL A 2 -3.64 2.10 -2.29
C VAL A 2 -4.39 3.44 -2.20
N GLY A 3 -5.69 3.41 -1.85
CA GLY A 3 -6.48 4.64 -1.69
C GLY A 3 -5.97 5.61 -0.62
N TYR A 4 -5.17 5.15 0.35
CA TYR A 4 -4.52 6.01 1.34
C TYR A 4 -3.51 6.96 0.69
N TYR A 5 -2.74 6.45 -0.29
CA TYR A 5 -1.71 7.20 -1.01
C TYR A 5 -2.26 7.94 -2.25
N ARG A 6 -3.59 8.00 -2.44
CA ARG A 6 -4.21 8.60 -3.64
C ARG A 6 -3.76 10.04 -3.92
N LYS A 7 -3.42 10.80 -2.87
CA LYS A 7 -2.95 12.20 -2.98
C LYS A 7 -1.66 12.33 -3.79
N PHE A 8 -0.87 11.26 -3.87
CA PHE A 8 0.39 11.23 -4.59
C PHE A 8 0.28 10.60 -5.98
N CYS A 9 -0.90 10.05 -6.33
CA CYS A 9 -1.16 9.40 -7.60
C CYS A 9 -1.97 10.35 -8.50
N PRO A 10 -1.35 11.00 -9.50
CA PRO A 10 -2.12 11.79 -10.46
C PRO A 10 -3.09 10.89 -11.22
N ASN A 11 -4.33 11.37 -11.41
CA ASN A 11 -5.42 10.64 -12.07
C ASN A 11 -5.66 9.24 -11.48
N PHE A 12 -5.55 9.11 -10.15
CA PHE A 12 -5.73 7.83 -9.47
C PHE A 12 -7.06 7.14 -9.81
N SER A 13 -8.16 7.90 -9.85
CA SER A 13 -9.49 7.36 -10.15
C SER A 13 -9.54 6.69 -11.53
N ASP A 14 -8.93 7.29 -12.55
CA ASP A 14 -8.94 6.74 -13.91
C ASP A 14 -8.10 5.47 -13.99
N ILE A 15 -6.94 5.46 -13.32
CA ILE A 15 -6.05 4.29 -13.29
C ILE A 15 -6.69 3.15 -12.50
N ALA A 16 -7.36 3.44 -11.38
CA ALA A 16 -8.00 2.45 -10.54
C ALA A 16 -9.38 1.99 -11.06
N SER A 17 -10.00 2.76 -11.97
CA SER A 17 -11.30 2.49 -12.57
C SER A 17 -11.51 1.02 -12.99
N PRO A 18 -10.65 0.41 -13.84
CA PRO A 18 -10.83 -0.98 -14.26
C PRO A 18 -10.80 -1.97 -13.08
N LEU A 19 -10.06 -1.66 -12.02
CA LEU A 19 -10.02 -2.50 -10.81
C LEU A 19 -11.26 -2.30 -9.94
N THR A 20 -11.74 -1.06 -9.80
CA THR A 20 -12.95 -0.76 -9.01
C THR A 20 -14.21 -1.25 -9.70
N ASP A 21 -14.21 -1.33 -11.03
CA ASP A 21 -15.32 -1.83 -11.82
C ASP A 21 -15.57 -3.33 -11.59
N LEU A 22 -14.51 -4.10 -11.29
CA LEU A 22 -14.62 -5.49 -10.87
C LEU A 22 -15.29 -5.69 -9.51
N LEU A 23 -15.40 -4.63 -8.69
CA LEU A 23 -16.05 -4.68 -7.37
C LEU A 23 -17.56 -4.33 -7.43
N LYS A 24 -18.08 -3.92 -8.59
CA LYS A 24 -19.49 -3.57 -8.76
C LYS A 24 -20.38 -4.82 -8.62
N LYS A 25 -21.57 -4.62 -8.05
CA LYS A 25 -22.59 -5.68 -7.96
C LYS A 25 -23.01 -6.13 -9.36
N ASN A 26 -23.29 -7.41 -9.52
CA ASN A 26 -23.74 -8.04 -10.78
C ASN A 26 -22.74 -7.96 -11.94
N VAL A 27 -21.46 -7.72 -11.67
CA VAL A 27 -20.39 -7.81 -12.68
C VAL A 27 -19.65 -9.13 -12.51
N SER A 28 -19.44 -9.86 -13.62
CA SER A 28 -18.59 -11.06 -13.57
C SER A 28 -17.14 -10.65 -13.37
N PHE A 29 -16.48 -11.20 -12.37
CA PHE A 29 -15.05 -10.95 -12.15
C PHE A 29 -14.23 -11.55 -13.30
N ARG A 30 -13.77 -10.71 -14.21
CA ARG A 30 -12.90 -11.08 -15.32
C ARG A 30 -11.67 -10.18 -15.30
N TRP A 31 -10.53 -10.77 -15.00
CA TRP A 31 -9.27 -10.03 -14.99
C TRP A 31 -8.81 -9.81 -16.43
N THR A 32 -8.94 -8.58 -16.92
CA THR A 32 -8.55 -8.21 -18.29
C THR A 32 -7.13 -7.64 -18.32
N ASP A 33 -6.54 -7.54 -19.51
CA ASP A 33 -5.22 -6.89 -19.67
C ASP A 33 -5.22 -5.43 -19.20
N GLU A 34 -6.38 -4.76 -19.25
CA GLU A 34 -6.55 -3.41 -18.70
C GLU A 34 -6.40 -3.40 -17.18
N CYS A 35 -6.95 -4.41 -16.50
CA CYS A 35 -6.80 -4.59 -15.05
C CYS A 35 -5.34 -4.86 -14.70
N GLU A 36 -4.64 -5.70 -15.46
CA GLU A 36 -3.23 -6.00 -15.24
C GLU A 36 -2.36 -4.74 -15.42
N ARG A 37 -2.58 -3.98 -16.51
CA ARG A 37 -1.88 -2.71 -16.75
C ARG A 37 -2.14 -1.69 -15.65
N ALA A 38 -3.39 -1.56 -15.19
CA ALA A 38 -3.75 -0.69 -14.09
C ALA A 38 -3.05 -1.09 -12.79
N PHE A 39 -3.04 -2.38 -12.46
CA PHE A 39 -2.38 -2.92 -11.28
C PHE A 39 -0.87 -2.64 -11.29
N HIS A 40 -0.19 -2.93 -12.40
CA HIS A 40 1.24 -2.63 -12.55
C HIS A 40 1.54 -1.14 -12.48
N LYS A 41 0.71 -0.30 -13.09
CA LYS A 41 0.88 1.16 -13.03
C LYS A 41 0.77 1.68 -11.60
N ILE A 42 -0.23 1.21 -10.85
CA ILE A 42 -0.38 1.55 -9.43
C ILE A 42 0.85 1.12 -8.62
N LYS A 43 1.34 -0.10 -8.84
CA LYS A 43 2.53 -0.60 -8.16
C LYS A 43 3.75 0.26 -8.48
N SER A 44 3.95 0.63 -9.75
CA SER A 44 5.04 1.50 -10.17
C SER A 44 4.98 2.88 -9.51
N ILE A 45 3.79 3.46 -9.37
CA ILE A 45 3.62 4.76 -8.71
C ILE A 45 3.99 4.66 -7.22
N LEU A 46 3.52 3.62 -6.53
CA LEU A 46 3.83 3.39 -5.10
C LEU A 46 5.32 3.17 -4.82
N MET A 47 6.07 2.62 -5.79
CA MET A 47 7.52 2.43 -5.69
C MET A 47 8.32 3.64 -6.17
N GLY A 48 7.67 4.64 -6.78
CA GLY A 48 8.31 5.82 -7.35
C GLY A 48 8.38 7.01 -6.40
N SER A 49 9.21 7.99 -6.76
CA SER A 49 9.17 9.34 -6.18
C SER A 49 7.94 10.09 -6.71
N PRO A 50 7.20 10.86 -5.89
CA PRO A 50 7.51 11.37 -4.56
C PRO A 50 6.92 10.54 -3.40
N ILE A 51 6.41 9.33 -3.66
CA ILE A 51 5.79 8.49 -2.62
C ILE A 51 6.88 7.93 -1.71
N LEU A 52 7.90 7.28 -2.28
CA LEU A 52 9.00 6.76 -1.51
C LEU A 52 10.02 7.87 -1.19
N ALA A 53 10.22 8.18 0.09
CA ALA A 53 11.20 9.17 0.54
C ALA A 53 12.46 8.51 1.11
N ALA A 54 13.61 9.16 0.94
CA ALA A 54 14.83 8.75 1.60
C ALA A 54 14.73 8.99 3.12
N PRO A 55 15.28 8.08 3.96
CA PRO A 55 15.23 8.24 5.40
C PRO A 55 16.06 9.44 5.85
N ASN A 56 15.46 10.30 6.68
CA ASN A 56 16.15 11.38 7.36
C ASN A 56 16.26 11.06 8.85
N PHE A 57 17.46 10.71 9.31
CA PHE A 57 17.70 10.33 10.71
C PHE A 57 17.57 11.48 11.72
N HIS A 58 17.44 12.73 11.26
CA HIS A 58 17.16 13.89 12.12
C HIS A 58 15.66 14.10 12.37
N LYS A 59 14.79 13.36 11.67
CA LYS A 59 13.33 13.42 11.83
C LYS A 59 12.80 12.17 12.54
N GLN A 60 11.68 12.32 13.23
CA GLN A 60 11.02 11.17 13.87
C GLN A 60 10.44 10.21 12.83
N PHE A 61 10.65 8.92 13.05
CA PHE A 61 10.01 7.86 12.28
C PHE A 61 8.65 7.52 12.88
N LYS A 62 7.63 7.36 12.02
CA LYS A 62 6.32 6.84 12.39
C LYS A 62 6.22 5.42 11.85
N LEU A 63 5.71 4.49 12.66
CA LEU A 63 5.53 3.11 12.25
C LEU A 63 4.04 2.77 12.26
N ALA A 64 3.49 2.46 11.10
CA ALA A 64 2.15 1.89 10.97
C ALA A 64 2.28 0.38 10.81
N VAL A 65 1.74 -0.39 11.76
CA VAL A 65 1.78 -1.86 11.73
C VAL A 65 0.36 -2.39 11.69
N ASP A 66 0.14 -3.44 10.92
CA ASP A 66 -1.07 -4.22 10.93
C ASP A 66 -0.71 -5.72 10.95
N ALA A 67 -1.49 -6.52 11.66
CA ALA A 67 -1.25 -7.94 11.80
C ALA A 67 -2.55 -8.72 11.61
N SER A 68 -2.42 -9.86 10.95
CA SER A 68 -3.46 -10.86 10.76
C SER A 68 -2.98 -12.18 11.32
N ASP A 69 -3.86 -13.17 11.43
CA ASP A 69 -3.48 -14.53 11.88
C ASP A 69 -2.39 -15.18 11.02
N ILE A 70 -2.17 -14.69 9.80
CA ILE A 70 -1.24 -15.28 8.83
C ILE A 70 0.12 -14.59 8.85
N GLY A 71 0.19 -13.32 9.23
CA GLY A 71 1.38 -12.49 9.13
C GLY A 71 1.13 -11.04 9.46
N CYS A 72 2.22 -10.27 9.53
CA CYS A 72 2.19 -8.83 9.76
C CYS A 72 2.74 -8.05 8.57
N GLY A 73 2.25 -6.84 8.43
CA GLY A 73 2.77 -5.81 7.53
C GLY A 73 3.06 -4.56 8.32
N SER A 74 4.07 -3.80 7.89
CA SER A 74 4.29 -2.46 8.41
C SER A 74 4.77 -1.51 7.33
N VAL A 75 4.53 -0.22 7.58
CA VAL A 75 5.03 0.87 6.77
C VAL A 75 5.75 1.83 7.70
N VAL A 76 7.01 2.12 7.39
CA VAL A 76 7.76 3.19 8.03
C VAL A 76 7.48 4.47 7.27
N LEU A 77 7.03 5.49 7.98
CA LEU A 77 6.61 6.79 7.45
C LEU A 77 7.48 7.89 8.09
N GLN A 78 7.73 8.97 7.35
CA GLN A 78 8.28 10.21 7.89
C GLN A 78 7.54 11.42 7.36
N GLU A 79 7.45 12.46 8.18
CA GLU A 79 6.84 13.72 7.79
C GLU A 79 7.74 14.46 6.78
N GLY A 80 7.21 14.62 5.56
CA GLY A 80 7.83 15.42 4.51
C GLY A 80 7.75 16.91 4.83
N GLU A 81 8.38 17.74 3.98
CA GLU A 81 8.35 19.20 4.13
C GLU A 81 6.93 19.78 4.02
N ASN A 82 6.03 19.05 3.36
CA ASN A 82 4.64 19.47 3.12
C ASN A 82 3.68 19.05 4.25
N GLN A 83 4.18 18.62 5.42
CA GLN A 83 3.38 18.03 6.52
C GLN A 83 2.57 16.79 6.09
N VAL A 84 3.01 16.11 5.02
CA VAL A 84 2.42 14.85 4.58
C VAL A 84 3.39 13.73 4.92
N ASP A 85 2.85 12.64 5.47
CA ASP A 85 3.64 11.45 5.76
C ASP A 85 4.00 10.72 4.46
N HIS A 86 5.30 10.56 4.23
CA HIS A 86 5.86 9.80 3.10
C HIS A 86 6.36 8.44 3.57
N PRO A 87 6.00 7.35 2.88
CA PRO A 87 6.58 6.03 3.16
C PRO A 87 8.06 5.99 2.80
N ILE A 88 8.84 5.41 3.70
CA ILE A 88 10.28 5.16 3.51
C ILE A 88 10.49 3.72 3.09
N CYS A 89 9.84 2.80 3.80
CA CYS A 89 9.92 1.39 3.49
C CYS A 89 8.61 0.67 3.84
N TYR A 90 8.34 -0.35 3.05
CA TYR A 90 7.26 -1.30 3.29
C TYR A 90 7.90 -2.60 3.77
N TYR A 91 7.36 -3.16 4.84
CA TYR A 91 7.77 -4.44 5.39
C TYR A 91 6.57 -5.38 5.44
N SER A 92 6.80 -6.65 5.14
CA SER A 92 5.79 -7.69 5.31
C SER A 92 6.49 -8.99 5.66
N LYS A 93 5.93 -9.70 6.64
CA LYS A 93 6.44 -10.98 7.10
C LYS A 93 5.28 -11.92 7.40
N LYS A 94 5.35 -13.12 6.81
CA LYS A 94 4.47 -14.24 7.17
C LYS A 94 4.91 -14.82 8.51
N PHE A 95 3.94 -15.16 9.35
CA PHE A 95 4.20 -15.82 10.62
C PHE A 95 4.66 -17.26 10.40
N ASP A 96 5.63 -17.68 11.21
CA ASP A 96 6.04 -19.09 11.26
C ASP A 96 4.97 -19.96 11.95
N LYS A 97 5.19 -21.27 11.98
CA LYS A 97 4.20 -22.22 12.54
C LYS A 97 3.88 -21.89 14.00
N HIS A 98 4.86 -21.46 14.80
CA HIS A 98 4.66 -21.17 16.22
C HIS A 98 3.97 -19.83 16.43
N GLN A 99 4.36 -18.82 15.66
CA GLN A 99 3.83 -17.46 15.72
C GLN A 99 2.33 -17.38 15.38
N LYS A 100 1.84 -18.28 14.51
CA LYS A 100 0.41 -18.38 14.19
C LYS A 100 -0.47 -18.85 15.35
N TYR A 101 0.12 -19.49 16.37
CA TYR A 101 -0.62 -19.95 17.54
C TYR A 101 -0.59 -18.93 18.69
N TYR A 102 0.04 -17.77 18.49
CA TYR A 102 0.00 -16.69 19.47
C TYR A 102 -1.36 -15.98 19.41
N SER A 103 -1.84 -15.57 20.59
CA SER A 103 -3.08 -14.80 20.71
C SER A 103 -2.93 -13.45 20.00
N THR A 104 -3.93 -13.09 19.19
CA THR A 104 -4.00 -11.83 18.43
C THR A 104 -4.74 -10.71 19.18
N ILE A 105 -5.04 -10.93 20.47
CA ILE A 105 -5.68 -10.00 21.43
C ILE A 105 -4.82 -9.80 22.67
#